data_AF-A0A520GMF1-F1
#
_entry.id   AF-A0A520GMF1-F1
#
_cell.length_a   1.000
_cell.length_b   1.000
_cell.length_c   1.000
_cell.angle_alpha   90.00
_cell.angle_beta   90.00
_cell.angle_gamma   90.00
#
_symmetry.space_group_name_H-M   'P 1'
#
loop_
_entity.id
_entity.type
_entity.pdbx_description
1 polymer ?
#
loop_
_entity_poly.entity_id
_entity_poly.type
_entity_poly.pdbx_seq_one_letter_code
_entity_poly.pdbx_strand_id
1 'polypeptide(L)'
;MTTDTAPAPAASRAPKKRKPHPTLELLFGLYPGLFGARFLPLQRGVFQALLEKHPEVFDRDALKVALGLHTRSTKYLERVAAGDKRHNLDGQPVEDVAPEHVHHAILEVFKRRQSRTADDLRPQVRKQVLAAFERSGLAREDYLALVRGNDPAMNALVDEAFAELAAQVARREALQRAFAASGKSVAEFADMYGLDPREVGRTLSV
;
A
#
# COMPACT_ATOMS: atom_id res chain seq x y z
N MET A 1 -55.69 5.21 28.33
CA MET A 1 -54.61 6.12 28.78
C MET A 1 -53.31 5.37 28.54
N THR A 2 -52.79 5.46 27.32
CA THR A 2 -51.57 4.78 26.85
C THR A 2 -50.42 5.78 26.94
N THR A 3 -49.43 5.54 27.81
CA THR A 3 -48.19 6.32 27.82
C THR A 3 -47.18 5.62 26.92
N ASP A 4 -46.95 6.25 25.77
CA ASP A 4 -45.83 6.03 24.87
C ASP A 4 -44.51 6.47 25.56
N THR A 5 -43.49 5.63 25.53
CA THR A 5 -42.15 5.95 26.05
C THR A 5 -41.14 5.73 24.92
N ALA A 6 -40.71 6.85 24.32
CA ALA A 6 -39.64 6.86 23.33
C ALA A 6 -38.26 6.66 24.00
N PRO A 7 -37.32 5.92 23.37
CA PRO A 7 -35.98 5.73 23.92
C PRO A 7 -35.07 6.92 23.62
N ALA A 8 -34.28 7.33 24.61
CA ALA A 8 -33.31 8.40 24.51
C ALA A 8 -32.05 8.00 23.70
N PRO A 9 -31.38 8.93 22.99
CA PRO A 9 -30.22 8.63 22.16
C PRO A 9 -28.96 8.33 22.99
N ALA A 10 -28.22 7.30 22.58
CA ALA A 10 -26.97 6.88 23.20
C ALA A 10 -25.84 7.90 22.96
N ALA A 11 -25.25 8.40 24.04
CA ALA A 11 -24.10 9.30 24.00
C ALA A 11 -22.85 8.61 23.44
N SER A 12 -22.24 9.20 22.41
CA SER A 12 -20.98 8.74 21.82
C SER A 12 -19.80 8.96 22.78
N ARG A 13 -19.26 7.87 23.33
CA ARG A 13 -18.08 7.90 24.20
C ARG A 13 -16.84 8.24 23.37
N ALA A 14 -16.22 9.39 23.63
CA ALA A 14 -14.94 9.75 23.04
C ALA A 14 -13.87 8.67 23.36
N PRO A 15 -13.02 8.28 22.40
CA PRO A 15 -12.04 7.22 22.62
C PRO A 15 -10.98 7.67 23.62
N LYS A 16 -10.94 7.03 24.80
CA LYS A 16 -9.82 7.17 25.74
C LYS A 16 -8.53 6.79 25.01
N LYS A 17 -7.56 7.70 24.96
CA LYS A 17 -6.19 7.41 24.47
C LYS A 17 -5.62 6.26 25.31
N ARG A 18 -5.67 5.04 24.76
CA ARG A 18 -5.08 3.86 25.39
C ARG A 18 -3.57 4.08 25.45
N LYS A 19 -2.99 3.94 26.64
CA LYS A 19 -1.54 3.96 26.80
C LYS A 19 -0.94 2.85 25.92
N PRO A 20 0.20 3.08 25.24
CA PRO A 20 0.88 2.05 24.48
C PRO A 20 1.18 0.83 25.38
N HIS A 21 1.28 -0.35 24.76
CA HIS A 21 1.69 -1.55 25.48
C HIS A 21 3.11 -1.35 26.03
N PRO A 22 3.40 -1.66 27.31
CA PRO A 22 4.69 -1.33 27.94
C PRO A 22 5.88 -1.91 27.16
N THR A 23 5.80 -3.16 26.72
CA THR A 23 6.85 -3.79 25.89
C THR A 23 7.08 -3.06 24.56
N LEU A 24 6.04 -2.45 23.98
CA LEU A 24 6.19 -1.67 22.76
C LEU A 24 6.91 -0.33 23.02
N GLU A 25 6.68 0.29 24.19
CA GLU A 25 7.43 1.47 24.62
C GLU A 25 8.92 1.14 24.82
N LEU A 26 9.23 -0.02 25.41
CA LEU A 26 10.61 -0.50 25.52
C LEU A 26 11.26 -0.66 24.14
N LEU A 27 10.55 -1.24 23.16
CA LEU A 27 11.05 -1.36 21.79
C LEU A 27 11.30 0.01 21.14
N PHE A 28 10.48 1.02 21.42
CA PHE A 28 10.71 2.39 20.93
C PHE A 28 11.99 3.00 21.49
N GLY A 29 12.30 2.74 22.76
CA GLY A 29 13.53 3.21 23.39
C GLY A 29 14.77 2.49 22.88
N LEU A 30 14.72 1.16 22.76
CA LEU A 30 15.86 0.33 22.36
C LEU A 30 16.17 0.42 20.85
N TYR A 31 15.13 0.57 20.02
CA TYR A 31 15.25 0.52 18.56
C TYR A 31 14.43 1.65 17.89
N PRO A 32 14.76 2.92 18.16
CA PRO A 32 13.97 4.07 17.67
C PRO A 32 13.92 4.17 16.15
N GLY A 33 14.94 3.66 15.45
CA GLY A 33 15.00 3.62 13.98
C GLY A 33 14.12 2.53 13.32
N LEU A 34 13.60 1.57 14.10
CA LEU A 34 12.76 0.47 13.58
C LEU A 34 11.33 0.56 14.09
N PHE A 35 11.15 0.92 15.36
CA PHE A 35 9.85 0.90 16.01
C PHE A 35 9.30 2.30 16.30
N GLY A 36 10.17 3.31 16.45
CA GLY A 36 9.83 4.64 16.95
C GLY A 36 9.70 5.71 15.86
N ALA A 37 10.76 6.50 15.64
CA ALA A 37 10.78 7.58 14.67
C ALA A 37 10.49 7.10 13.24
N ARG A 38 10.85 5.85 12.94
CA ARG A 38 10.49 5.14 11.71
C ARG A 38 9.88 3.79 12.08
N PHE A 39 8.90 3.35 11.29
CA PHE A 39 8.18 2.07 11.45
C PHE A 39 8.57 1.12 10.31
N LEU A 40 9.86 0.81 10.21
CA LEU A 40 10.40 0.10 9.05
C LEU A 40 9.95 -1.37 9.06
N PRO A 41 9.74 -2.00 7.88
CA PRO A 41 9.42 -3.42 7.81
C PRO A 41 10.49 -4.25 8.52
N LEU A 42 10.08 -5.22 9.34
CA LEU A 42 11.01 -6.00 10.16
C LEU A 42 11.53 -7.22 9.38
N GLN A 43 12.80 -7.57 9.61
CA GLN A 43 13.37 -8.82 9.12
C GLN A 43 12.63 -10.06 9.65
N ARG A 44 12.68 -11.14 8.88
CA ARG A 44 12.18 -12.44 9.33
C ARG A 44 12.98 -12.91 10.54
N GLY A 45 12.31 -13.53 11.52
CA GLY A 45 12.97 -13.97 12.75
C GLY A 45 13.28 -12.86 13.76
N VAL A 46 12.84 -11.61 13.55
CA VAL A 46 13.08 -10.48 14.47
C VAL A 46 12.67 -10.78 15.92
N PHE A 47 11.62 -11.58 16.12
CA PHE A 47 11.17 -12.00 17.44
C PHE A 47 12.24 -12.79 18.19
N GLN A 48 12.83 -13.79 17.53
CA GLN A 48 13.87 -14.63 18.12
C GLN A 48 15.14 -13.81 18.35
N ALA A 49 15.53 -12.98 17.38
CA ALA A 49 16.69 -12.09 17.52
C ALA A 49 16.55 -11.10 18.69
N LEU A 50 15.33 -10.61 18.97
CA LEU A 50 15.07 -9.74 20.13
C LEU A 50 15.21 -10.48 21.45
N LEU A 51 14.72 -11.73 21.53
CA LEU A 51 14.87 -12.57 22.72
C LEU A 51 16.35 -12.93 22.98
N GLU A 52 17.11 -13.22 21.93
CA GLU A 52 18.55 -13.54 22.04
C GLU A 52 19.39 -12.33 22.43
N LYS A 53 19.10 -11.16 21.87
CA LYS A 53 19.84 -9.92 22.16
C LYS A 53 19.47 -9.32 23.53
N HIS A 54 18.27 -9.61 24.04
CA HIS A 54 17.75 -9.07 25.29
C HIS A 54 17.00 -10.14 26.13
N PRO A 55 17.69 -11.21 26.58
CA PRO A 55 17.05 -12.39 27.18
C PRO A 55 16.34 -12.10 28.50
N GLU A 56 16.78 -11.10 29.26
CA GLU A 56 16.21 -10.73 30.56
C GLU A 56 15.23 -9.55 30.48
N VAL A 57 15.11 -8.91 29.31
CA VAL A 57 14.29 -7.70 29.15
C VAL A 57 12.88 -8.03 28.66
N PHE A 58 12.76 -9.01 27.76
CA PHE A 58 11.50 -9.31 27.10
C PHE A 58 10.86 -10.58 27.63
N ASP A 59 9.69 -10.43 28.24
CA ASP A 59 8.75 -11.53 28.34
C ASP A 59 8.28 -11.95 26.93
N ARG A 60 8.25 -13.27 26.69
CA ARG A 60 7.99 -13.86 25.37
C ARG A 60 6.60 -13.53 24.84
N ASP A 61 5.57 -13.64 25.69
CA ASP A 61 4.18 -13.43 25.28
C ASP A 61 3.88 -11.93 25.13
N ALA A 62 4.38 -11.11 26.05
CA ALA A 62 4.29 -9.66 25.96
C ALA A 62 4.98 -9.11 24.70
N LEU A 63 6.14 -9.66 24.32
CA LEU A 63 6.83 -9.29 23.09
C LEU A 63 6.03 -9.67 21.84
N LYS A 64 5.45 -10.88 21.82
CA LYS A 64 4.59 -11.33 20.70
C LYS A 64 3.40 -10.38 20.51
N VAL A 65 2.75 -9.96 21.60
CA VAL A 65 1.65 -8.99 21.56
C VAL A 65 2.16 -7.64 21.04
N ALA A 66 3.28 -7.13 21.54
CA ALA A 66 3.84 -5.85 21.12
C ALA A 66 4.20 -5.81 19.62
N LEU A 67 4.85 -6.86 19.10
CA LEU A 67 5.15 -6.98 17.68
C LEU A 67 3.87 -7.08 16.84
N GLY A 68 2.86 -7.82 17.31
CA GLY A 68 1.55 -7.89 16.66
C GLY A 68 0.87 -6.52 16.56
N LEU A 69 0.92 -5.71 17.62
CA LEU A 69 0.41 -4.34 17.61
C LEU A 69 1.19 -3.45 16.64
N HIS A 70 2.53 -3.55 16.65
CA HIS A 70 3.40 -2.74 15.79
C HIS A 70 3.15 -3.02 14.30
N THR A 71 3.23 -4.29 13.90
CA THR A 71 3.12 -4.73 12.50
C THR A 71 1.73 -4.54 11.88
N ARG A 72 0.69 -4.38 12.71
CA ARG A 72 -0.68 -4.07 12.26
C ARG A 72 -1.00 -2.57 12.27
N SER A 73 -0.10 -1.74 12.80
CA SER A 73 -0.31 -0.30 12.89
C SER A 73 -0.33 0.33 11.48
N THR A 74 -1.12 1.40 11.30
CA THR A 74 -1.18 2.07 9.98
C THR A 74 0.18 2.62 9.57
N LYS A 75 0.97 3.15 10.51
CA LYS A 75 2.32 3.67 10.24
C LYS A 75 3.26 2.59 9.68
N TYR A 76 3.18 1.37 10.21
CA TYR A 76 3.96 0.25 9.71
C TYR A 76 3.50 -0.17 8.31
N LEU A 77 2.18 -0.34 8.12
CA LEU A 77 1.62 -0.72 6.83
C LEU A 77 1.90 0.32 5.74
N GLU A 78 1.98 1.61 6.07
CA GLU A 78 2.40 2.66 5.13
C GLU A 78 3.83 2.48 4.63
N ARG A 79 4.76 2.02 5.47
CA ARG A 79 6.14 1.72 5.05
C ARG A 79 6.21 0.46 4.18
N VAL A 80 5.43 -0.56 4.54
CA VAL A 80 5.30 -1.76 3.70
C VAL A 80 4.69 -1.43 2.34
N ALA A 81 3.62 -0.63 2.31
CA ALA A 81 2.95 -0.19 1.08
C ALA A 81 3.85 0.69 0.20
N ALA A 82 4.79 1.43 0.79
CA ALA A 82 5.80 2.20 0.06
C ALA A 82 6.86 1.30 -0.62
N GLY A 83 6.89 0.00 -0.31
CA GLY A 83 7.86 -0.95 -0.82
C GLY A 83 9.24 -0.82 -0.17
N ASP A 84 9.31 -0.38 1.09
CA ASP A 84 10.55 -0.40 1.86
C ASP A 84 11.05 -1.84 2.05
N LYS A 85 12.37 -2.01 2.09
CA LYS A 85 13.01 -3.27 2.48
C LYS A 85 12.74 -3.61 3.94
N ARG A 86 12.82 -4.89 4.28
CA ARG A 86 12.94 -5.37 5.65
C ARG A 86 14.27 -4.95 6.23
N HIS A 87 14.28 -4.61 7.51
CA HIS A 87 15.46 -4.17 8.22
C HIS A 87 15.78 -5.10 9.39
N ASN A 88 17.08 -5.31 9.62
CA ASN A 88 17.57 -6.03 10.79
C ASN A 88 17.52 -5.16 12.05
N LEU A 89 17.87 -5.72 13.21
CA LEU A 89 17.85 -5.00 14.50
C LEU A 89 18.84 -3.83 14.57
N ASP A 90 19.86 -3.83 13.70
CA ASP A 90 20.83 -2.74 13.59
C ASP A 90 20.35 -1.64 12.61
N GLY A 91 19.14 -1.80 12.05
CA GLY A 91 18.52 -0.83 11.16
C GLY A 91 19.03 -0.87 9.73
N GLN A 92 19.71 -1.95 9.32
CA GLN A 92 20.21 -2.13 7.96
C GLN A 92 19.16 -2.84 7.09
N PRO A 93 18.95 -2.44 5.83
CA PRO A 93 18.06 -3.13 4.91
C PRO A 93 18.65 -4.49 4.50
N VAL A 94 17.84 -5.54 4.55
CA VAL A 94 18.30 -6.93 4.33
C VAL A 94 17.55 -7.68 3.23
N GLU A 95 16.24 -7.47 3.09
CA GLU A 95 15.39 -8.29 2.20
C GLU A 95 14.26 -7.42 1.64
N ASP A 96 13.82 -7.66 0.42
CA ASP A 96 12.59 -7.06 -0.08
C ASP A 96 11.36 -7.64 0.65
N VAL A 97 10.33 -6.81 0.82
CA VAL A 97 9.04 -7.33 1.27
C VAL A 97 8.37 -8.01 0.08
N ALA A 98 7.88 -9.24 0.28
CA ALA A 98 7.28 -10.01 -0.80
C ALA A 98 6.09 -9.25 -1.46
N PRO A 99 5.89 -9.35 -2.78
CA PRO A 99 4.92 -8.55 -3.53
C PRO A 99 3.50 -8.60 -2.96
N GLU A 100 3.04 -9.77 -2.52
CA GLU A 100 1.73 -9.98 -1.91
C GLU A 100 1.54 -9.20 -0.60
N HIS A 101 2.59 -9.12 0.21
CA HIS A 101 2.55 -8.34 1.46
C HIS A 101 2.50 -6.83 1.19
N VAL A 102 3.25 -6.35 0.19
CA VAL A 102 3.18 -4.94 -0.25
C VAL A 102 1.78 -4.62 -0.77
N HIS A 103 1.23 -5.49 -1.62
CA HIS A 103 -0.12 -5.34 -2.17
C HIS A 103 -1.19 -5.28 -1.07
N HIS A 104 -1.18 -6.23 -0.14
CA HIS A 104 -2.17 -6.25 0.94
C HIS A 104 -2.03 -5.05 1.88
N ALA A 105 -0.81 -4.55 2.10
CA ALA A 105 -0.61 -3.32 2.87
C ALA A 105 -1.21 -2.09 2.16
N ILE A 106 -1.06 -1.98 0.84
CA ILE A 106 -1.69 -0.92 0.03
C ILE A 106 -3.21 -0.94 0.21
N LEU A 107 -3.83 -2.10 0.04
CA LEU A 107 -5.29 -2.25 0.16
C LEU A 107 -5.79 -1.95 1.58
N GLU A 108 -5.09 -2.44 2.61
CA GLU A 108 -5.46 -2.20 4.00
C GLU A 108 -5.31 -0.71 4.39
N VAL A 109 -4.25 -0.04 3.91
CA VAL A 109 -4.07 1.41 4.11
C VAL A 109 -5.19 2.18 3.40
N PHE A 110 -5.52 1.82 2.16
CA PHE A 110 -6.63 2.41 1.42
C PHE A 110 -7.95 2.24 2.19
N LYS A 111 -8.30 1.02 2.61
CA LYS A 111 -9.51 0.73 3.38
C LYS A 111 -9.62 1.57 4.65
N ARG A 112 -8.51 1.73 5.39
CA ARG A 112 -8.46 2.55 6.60
C ARG A 112 -8.60 4.05 6.33
N ARG A 113 -8.09 4.54 5.21
CA ARG A 113 -8.17 5.95 4.83
C ARG A 113 -9.54 6.30 4.26
N GLN A 114 -10.05 5.46 3.36
CA GLN A 114 -11.36 5.63 2.72
C GLN A 114 -12.50 5.64 3.75
N SER A 115 -12.40 4.86 4.83
CA SER A 115 -13.42 4.88 5.91
C SER A 115 -13.45 6.17 6.74
N ARG A 116 -12.48 7.09 6.54
CA ARG A 116 -12.35 8.35 7.27
C ARG A 116 -12.59 9.59 6.42
N THR A 117 -12.85 9.43 5.12
CA THR A 117 -13.13 10.53 4.19
C THR A 117 -14.29 10.17 3.27
N ALA A 118 -14.99 11.18 2.76
CA ALA A 118 -16.00 11.03 1.71
C ALA A 118 -15.39 11.06 0.30
N ASP A 119 -14.13 11.51 0.16
CA ASP A 119 -13.45 11.58 -1.13
C ASP A 119 -13.23 10.19 -1.72
N ASP A 120 -13.31 10.05 -3.06
CA ASP A 120 -12.97 8.81 -3.75
C ASP A 120 -11.45 8.66 -3.82
N LEU A 121 -10.88 7.76 -3.00
CA LEU A 121 -9.45 7.46 -3.00
C LEU A 121 -9.05 6.34 -3.98
N ARG A 122 -10.01 5.78 -4.73
CA ARG A 122 -9.76 4.69 -5.70
C ARG A 122 -8.71 5.06 -6.76
N PRO A 123 -8.72 6.27 -7.36
CA PRO A 123 -7.71 6.63 -8.36
C PRO A 123 -6.28 6.57 -7.81
N GLN A 124 -6.05 6.97 -6.56
CA GLN A 124 -4.72 6.94 -5.95
C GLN A 124 -4.28 5.51 -5.66
N VAL A 125 -5.16 4.66 -5.11
CA VAL A 125 -4.80 3.27 -4.79
C VAL A 125 -4.59 2.43 -6.06
N ARG A 126 -5.35 2.65 -7.14
CA ARG A 126 -5.09 1.97 -8.43
C ARG A 126 -3.69 2.27 -8.95
N LYS A 127 -3.24 3.53 -8.89
CA LYS A 127 -1.86 3.91 -9.24
C LYS A 127 -0.82 3.23 -8.34
N GLN A 128 -1.09 3.12 -7.04
CA GLN A 128 -0.19 2.42 -6.11
C GLN A 128 -0.11 0.91 -6.39
N VAL A 129 -1.24 0.28 -6.72
CA VAL A 129 -1.28 -1.15 -7.11
C VAL A 129 -0.43 -1.38 -8.36
N LEU A 130 -0.58 -0.54 -9.40
CA LEU A 130 0.23 -0.65 -10.61
C LEU A 130 1.72 -0.43 -10.35
N ALA A 131 2.09 0.56 -9.52
CA ALA A 131 3.48 0.78 -9.14
C ALA A 131 4.07 -0.39 -8.32
N ALA A 132 3.27 -1.06 -7.50
CA ALA A 132 3.69 -2.26 -6.78
C ALA A 132 3.84 -3.47 -7.73
N PHE A 133 2.93 -3.61 -8.70
CA PHE A 133 3.04 -4.60 -9.76
C PHE A 133 4.32 -4.40 -10.58
N GLU A 134 4.58 -3.20 -11.08
CA GLU A 134 5.81 -2.87 -11.84
C GLU A 134 7.07 -3.20 -11.04
N ARG A 135 7.12 -2.82 -9.76
CA ARG A 135 8.27 -3.09 -8.88
C ARG A 135 8.46 -4.58 -8.59
N SER A 136 7.40 -5.37 -8.62
CA SER A 136 7.49 -6.81 -8.39
C SER A 136 8.26 -7.53 -9.50
N GLY A 137 8.31 -6.95 -10.71
CA GLY A 137 8.91 -7.59 -11.89
C GLY A 137 8.19 -8.86 -12.36
N LEU A 138 7.03 -9.18 -11.80
CA LEU A 138 6.25 -10.37 -12.16
C LEU A 138 5.44 -10.16 -13.44
N ALA A 139 5.14 -11.25 -14.13
CA ALA A 139 4.10 -11.24 -15.14
C ALA A 139 2.73 -10.97 -14.48
N ARG A 140 1.79 -10.39 -15.23
CA ARG A 140 0.46 -10.04 -14.72
C ARG A 140 -0.25 -11.23 -14.08
N GLU A 141 -0.20 -12.39 -14.72
CA GLU A 141 -0.88 -13.60 -14.26
C GLU A 141 -0.30 -14.09 -12.92
N ASP A 142 1.02 -14.13 -12.80
CA ASP A 142 1.71 -14.52 -11.56
C ASP A 142 1.40 -13.54 -10.42
N TYR A 143 1.43 -12.24 -10.70
CA TYR A 143 1.07 -11.23 -9.71
C TYR A 143 -0.37 -11.40 -9.22
N LEU A 144 -1.32 -11.59 -10.14
CA LEU A 144 -2.72 -11.80 -9.79
C LEU A 144 -2.92 -13.10 -8.99
N ALA A 145 -2.19 -14.17 -9.32
CA ALA A 145 -2.26 -15.42 -8.56
C ALA A 145 -1.83 -15.24 -7.09
N LEU A 146 -0.88 -14.33 -6.81
CA LEU A 146 -0.40 -14.05 -5.46
C LEU A 146 -1.35 -13.17 -4.64
N VAL A 147 -2.00 -12.19 -5.27
CA VAL A 147 -2.68 -11.10 -4.53
C VAL A 147 -4.19 -11.27 -4.41
N ARG A 148 -4.80 -12.14 -5.22
CA ARG A 148 -6.25 -12.37 -5.19
C ARG A 148 -6.67 -12.99 -3.87
N GLY A 149 -7.76 -12.46 -3.32
CA GLY A 149 -8.32 -12.94 -2.06
C GLY A 149 -9.85 -13.05 -2.10
N ASN A 150 -10.46 -13.13 -0.92
CA ASN A 150 -11.89 -13.35 -0.76
C ASN A 150 -12.75 -12.07 -0.76
N ASP A 151 -12.14 -10.89 -0.88
CA ASP A 151 -12.86 -9.61 -0.88
C ASP A 151 -13.17 -9.18 -2.33
N PRO A 152 -14.42 -9.32 -2.80
CA PRO A 152 -14.78 -9.01 -4.17
C PRO A 152 -14.61 -7.53 -4.51
N ALA A 153 -14.80 -6.62 -3.55
CA ALA A 153 -14.63 -5.19 -3.79
C ALA A 153 -13.17 -4.83 -3.99
N MET A 154 -12.26 -5.44 -3.22
CA MET A 154 -10.81 -5.25 -3.43
C MET A 154 -10.34 -5.90 -4.73
N ASN A 155 -10.86 -7.07 -5.07
CA ASN A 155 -10.57 -7.72 -6.35
C ASN A 155 -11.00 -6.84 -7.54
N ALA A 156 -12.21 -6.27 -7.50
CA ALA A 156 -12.69 -5.36 -8.54
C ALA A 156 -11.79 -4.12 -8.70
N LEU A 157 -11.29 -3.57 -7.60
CA LEU A 157 -10.34 -2.44 -7.63
C LEU A 157 -9.04 -2.79 -8.36
N VAL A 158 -8.53 -4.01 -8.15
CA VAL A 158 -7.35 -4.52 -8.87
C VAL A 158 -7.67 -4.71 -10.35
N ASP A 159 -8.84 -5.26 -10.69
CA ASP A 159 -9.30 -5.39 -12.08
C ASP A 159 -9.38 -4.04 -12.79
N GLU A 160 -9.98 -3.04 -12.16
CA GLU A 160 -10.04 -1.67 -12.68
C GLU A 160 -8.63 -1.11 -12.94
N ALA A 161 -7.67 -1.36 -12.04
CA ALA A 161 -6.29 -0.88 -12.21
C ALA A 161 -5.64 -1.49 -13.46
N PHE A 162 -5.77 -2.80 -13.65
CA PHE A 162 -5.22 -3.48 -14.83
C PHE A 162 -5.98 -3.16 -16.11
N ALA A 163 -7.29 -2.92 -16.05
CA ALA A 163 -8.07 -2.45 -17.20
C ALA A 163 -7.63 -1.04 -17.62
N GLU A 164 -7.37 -0.15 -16.66
CA GLU A 164 -6.85 1.19 -16.93
C GLU A 164 -5.47 1.12 -17.59
N LEU A 165 -4.57 0.26 -17.10
CA LEU A 165 -3.27 0.00 -17.73
C LEU A 165 -3.42 -0.55 -19.16
N ALA A 166 -4.27 -1.54 -19.37
CA ALA A 166 -4.51 -2.12 -20.69
C ALA A 166 -5.05 -1.08 -21.69
N ALA A 167 -5.97 -0.22 -21.25
CA ALA A 167 -6.50 0.86 -22.07
C ALA A 167 -5.42 1.91 -22.41
N GLN A 168 -4.50 2.21 -21.49
CA GLN A 168 -3.37 3.11 -21.76
C GLN A 168 -2.41 2.51 -22.80
N VAL A 169 -2.07 1.23 -22.66
CA VAL A 169 -1.23 0.51 -23.63
C VAL A 169 -1.86 0.49 -25.01
N ALA A 170 -3.14 0.11 -25.11
CA ALA A 170 -3.86 0.07 -26.39
C ALA A 170 -3.95 1.45 -27.07
N ARG A 171 -4.20 2.53 -26.29
CA ARG A 171 -4.19 3.90 -26.81
C ARG A 171 -2.83 4.28 -27.38
N ARG A 172 -1.75 3.95 -26.68
CA ARG A 172 -0.37 4.22 -27.14
C ARG A 172 -0.07 3.46 -28.43
N GLU A 173 -0.38 2.17 -28.49
CA GLU A 173 -0.16 1.36 -29.69
C GLU A 173 -0.99 1.85 -30.89
N ALA A 174 -2.23 2.25 -30.66
CA ALA A 174 -3.07 2.84 -31.70
C ALA A 174 -2.46 4.15 -32.22
N LEU A 175 -1.98 5.02 -31.32
CA LEU A 175 -1.32 6.27 -31.68
C LEU A 175 -0.03 6.03 -32.47
N GLN A 176 0.79 5.07 -32.03
CA GLN A 176 2.03 4.68 -32.71
C GLN A 176 1.75 4.14 -34.12
N ARG A 177 0.74 3.26 -34.28
CA ARG A 177 0.35 2.74 -35.59
C ARG A 177 -0.20 3.82 -36.51
N ALA A 178 -1.04 4.71 -36.00
CA ALA A 178 -1.56 5.83 -36.76
C ALA A 178 -0.44 6.78 -37.20
N PHE A 179 0.51 7.06 -36.31
CA PHE A 179 1.69 7.88 -36.61
C PHE A 179 2.54 7.24 -37.71
N ALA A 180 2.91 5.97 -37.54
CA ALA A 180 3.72 5.24 -38.52
C ALA A 180 3.04 5.16 -39.89
N ALA A 181 1.72 4.96 -39.93
CA ALA A 181 0.95 4.92 -41.18
C ALA A 181 0.80 6.30 -41.85
N SER A 182 0.89 7.39 -41.09
CA SER A 182 0.69 8.74 -41.63
C SER A 182 1.86 9.23 -42.48
N GLY A 183 3.09 8.75 -42.23
CA GLY A 183 4.31 9.26 -42.86
C GLY A 183 4.64 10.72 -42.52
N LYS A 184 3.94 11.34 -41.57
CA LYS A 184 4.06 12.75 -41.20
C LYS A 184 5.09 12.97 -40.10
N SER A 185 5.56 14.21 -39.96
CA SER A 185 6.27 14.62 -38.75
C SER A 185 5.34 14.62 -37.53
N VAL A 186 5.91 14.57 -36.32
CA VAL A 186 5.14 14.60 -35.06
C VAL A 186 4.25 15.83 -34.96
N ALA A 187 4.74 16.99 -35.40
CA ALA A 187 3.98 18.25 -35.36
C ALA A 187 2.76 18.20 -36.30
N GLU A 188 2.95 17.75 -37.53
CA GLU A 188 1.86 17.64 -38.53
C GLU A 188 0.84 16.56 -38.15
N PHE A 189 1.30 15.46 -37.55
CA PHE A 189 0.43 14.40 -37.05
C PHE A 189 -0.39 14.89 -35.86
N ALA A 190 0.23 15.60 -34.91
CA ALA A 190 -0.45 16.15 -33.75
C ALA A 190 -1.51 17.18 -34.15
N ASP A 191 -1.19 18.09 -35.08
CA ASP A 191 -2.13 19.08 -35.63
C ASP A 191 -3.36 18.41 -36.29
N MET A 192 -3.14 17.34 -37.07
CA MET A 192 -4.22 16.61 -37.75
C MET A 192 -5.26 16.02 -36.79
N TYR A 193 -4.86 15.62 -35.58
CA TYR A 193 -5.74 15.04 -34.57
C TYR A 193 -6.09 16.01 -33.42
N GLY A 194 -5.66 17.28 -33.51
CA GLY A 194 -5.86 18.26 -32.45
C GLY A 194 -5.16 17.89 -31.13
N LEU A 195 -4.02 17.20 -31.21
CA LEU A 195 -3.22 16.75 -30.07
C LEU A 195 -2.08 17.74 -29.78
N ASP A 196 -1.57 17.75 -28.55
CA ASP A 196 -0.35 18.49 -28.21
C ASP A 196 0.90 17.75 -28.78
N PRO A 197 1.73 18.39 -29.63
CA PRO A 197 2.93 17.77 -30.20
C PRO A 197 3.92 17.23 -29.15
N ARG A 198 4.00 17.86 -27.97
CA ARG A 198 4.85 17.41 -26.86
C ARG A 198 4.29 16.17 -26.19
N GLU A 199 2.96 16.02 -26.12
CA GLU A 199 2.31 14.81 -25.59
C GLU A 199 2.47 13.63 -26.54
N VAL A 200 2.27 13.87 -27.84
CA VAL A 200 2.52 12.87 -28.88
C VAL A 200 3.99 12.46 -28.85
N GLY A 201 4.92 13.43 -28.85
CA GLY A 201 6.36 13.15 -28.78
C GLY A 201 6.75 12.28 -27.59
N ARG A 202 6.25 12.60 -26.37
CA ARG A 202 6.49 11.77 -25.16
C ARG A 202 5.93 10.36 -25.28
N THR A 203 4.76 10.21 -25.91
CA THR A 203 4.10 8.91 -26.08
C THR A 203 4.83 8.03 -27.11
N LEU A 204 5.51 8.65 -28.08
CA LEU A 204 6.27 7.98 -29.13
C LEU A 204 7.75 7.71 -28.77
N SER A 205 8.31 8.40 -27.76
CA SER A 205 9.74 8.31 -27.40
C SER A 205 10.09 7.20 -26.39
N VAL A 206 9.13 6.35 -26.01
CA VAL A 206 9.27 5.27 -25.01
C VAL A 206 8.89 3.94 -25.66
#